data_AF-A0A212BZZ5-F1
#
_entry.id   AF-A0A212BZZ5-F1
#
_cell.length_a   1.000
_cell.length_b   1.000
_cell.length_c   1.000
_cell.angle_alpha   90.00
_cell.angle_beta   90.00
_cell.angle_gamma   90.00
#
_symmetry.space_group_name_H-M   'P 1'
#
loop_
_entity.id
_entity.type
_entity.pdbx_description
1 polymer ?
#
loop_
_entity_poly.entity_id
_entity_poly.type
_entity_poly.pdbx_seq_one_letter_code
_entity_poly.pdbx_strand_id
1 'polypeptide(L)'
;MNFSSVEWAGEIENLGIVLLGLKRCYLSAEECTPKPSKSDYATWNTHFCAYSLERAEVISDTYIIPPAYTSMITFVHVYSTEIVNDQLRMSLIALTRKNQLISFLNGTPTSVCQLPFGDPCAVQLVDSGEEGLLFIISFRSSDACAVWEKSFQIAAKWEKISSVLIDDFFGTGTE
;
A
#
# COMPACT_ATOMS: atom_id res chain seq x y z
N MET A 1 -2.66 8.81 -19.33
CA MET A 1 -1.74 8.51 -18.21
C MET A 1 -1.36 7.04 -18.29
N ASN A 2 -0.10 6.66 -18.07
CA ASN A 2 0.34 5.26 -18.15
C ASN A 2 0.87 4.79 -16.79
N PHE A 3 0.18 3.84 -16.19
CA PHE A 3 0.59 3.15 -14.97
C PHE A 3 1.36 1.88 -15.30
N SER A 4 2.42 1.57 -14.55
CA SER A 4 3.05 0.25 -14.63
C SER A 4 2.30 -0.81 -13.82
N SER A 5 1.58 -0.37 -12.79
CA SER A 5 0.76 -1.17 -11.89
C SER A 5 -0.28 -0.27 -11.24
N VAL A 6 -1.41 -0.84 -10.86
CA VAL A 6 -2.49 -0.17 -10.15
C VAL A 6 -2.97 -1.03 -8.99
N GLU A 7 -3.38 -0.38 -7.92
CA GLU A 7 -4.03 -0.96 -6.75
C GLU A 7 -5.36 -0.24 -6.54
N TRP A 8 -6.42 -0.98 -6.21
CA TRP A 8 -7.71 -0.36 -5.90
C TRP A 8 -7.62 0.32 -4.53
N ALA A 9 -8.04 1.60 -4.45
CA ALA A 9 -7.95 2.39 -3.23
C ALA A 9 -9.32 2.60 -2.55
N GLY A 10 -10.42 2.29 -3.22
CA GLY A 10 -11.76 2.51 -2.67
C GLY A 10 -12.72 3.11 -3.70
N GLU A 11 -14.00 3.07 -3.35
CA GLU A 11 -15.00 3.97 -3.93
C GLU A 11 -15.25 5.10 -2.93
N ILE A 12 -15.07 6.35 -3.36
CA ILE A 12 -15.13 7.52 -2.49
C ILE A 12 -16.23 8.46 -3.00
N GLU A 13 -17.08 8.93 -2.09
CA GLU A 13 -18.16 9.86 -2.42
C GLU A 13 -17.61 11.07 -3.20
N ASN A 14 -18.32 11.45 -4.27
CA ASN A 14 -17.95 12.51 -5.22
C ASN A 14 -16.71 12.23 -6.10
N LEU A 15 -15.84 11.28 -5.76
CA LEU A 15 -14.67 10.93 -6.56
C LEU A 15 -14.85 9.63 -7.37
N GLY A 16 -15.78 8.76 -6.98
CA GLY A 16 -15.99 7.45 -7.59
C GLY A 16 -14.87 6.46 -7.23
N ILE A 17 -14.59 5.52 -8.13
CA ILE A 17 -13.52 4.54 -8.02
C ILE A 17 -12.15 5.25 -8.07
N VAL A 18 -11.41 5.12 -6.98
CA VAL A 18 -10.05 5.64 -6.87
C VAL A 18 -9.04 4.50 -6.99
N LEU A 19 -8.02 4.72 -7.83
CA LEU A 19 -6.92 3.80 -8.04
C LEU A 19 -5.61 4.43 -7.58
N LEU A 20 -4.80 3.67 -6.86
CA LEU A 20 -3.41 4.01 -6.58
C LEU A 20 -2.53 3.44 -7.69
N GLY A 21 -1.91 4.31 -8.48
CA GLY A 21 -1.07 3.91 -9.61
C GLY A 21 0.39 4.32 -9.43
N LEU A 22 1.31 3.50 -9.95
CA LEU A 22 2.71 3.88 -10.11
C LEU A 22 2.90 4.59 -11.46
N LYS A 23 3.16 5.91 -11.43
CA LYS A 23 3.49 6.73 -12.59
C LYS A 23 4.80 6.24 -13.21
N ARG A 24 4.81 5.99 -14.53
CA ARG A 24 6.06 5.95 -15.28
C ARG A 24 6.63 7.36 -15.37
N CYS A 25 7.61 7.68 -14.53
CA CYS A 25 8.43 8.87 -14.74
C CYS A 25 9.32 8.59 -15.95
N TYR A 26 8.98 9.14 -17.11
CA TYR A 26 9.98 9.31 -18.16
C TYR A 26 10.98 10.33 -17.62
N LEU A 27 12.15 9.86 -17.23
CA LEU A 27 13.28 10.75 -16.97
C LEU A 27 13.65 11.39 -18.33
N SER A 28 13.00 12.48 -18.70
CA SER A 28 13.65 13.45 -19.57
C SER A 28 14.63 14.21 -18.69
N ALA A 29 15.80 13.61 -18.46
CA ALA A 29 16.95 14.25 -17.84
C ALA A 29 17.61 15.27 -18.78
N GLU A 30 16.83 15.96 -19.60
CA GLU A 30 17.21 17.02 -20.52
C GLU A 30 15.92 17.80 -20.82
N GLU A 31 15.96 19.13 -20.68
CA GLU A 31 14.87 20.10 -20.92
C GLU A 31 13.79 20.23 -19.83
N CYS A 32 14.18 20.78 -18.68
CA CYS A 32 13.50 21.93 -18.05
C CYS A 32 14.22 22.31 -16.75
N THR A 33 15.25 23.14 -16.84
CA THR A 33 15.75 23.86 -15.66
C THR A 33 14.88 25.09 -15.40
N PRO A 34 14.29 25.17 -14.20
CA PRO A 34 14.47 26.35 -13.37
C PRO A 34 15.26 25.94 -12.12
N LYS A 35 16.21 26.79 -11.70
CA LYS A 35 17.02 26.58 -10.47
C LYS A 35 16.11 26.21 -9.29
N PRO A 36 16.27 25.04 -8.65
CA PRO A 36 15.46 24.68 -7.51
C PRO A 36 15.87 25.54 -6.29
N SER A 37 14.87 26.12 -5.63
CA SER A 37 15.06 26.73 -4.33
C SER A 37 15.26 25.62 -3.29
N LYS A 38 16.04 25.88 -2.23
CA LYS A 38 16.51 24.85 -1.28
C LYS A 38 15.39 24.10 -0.51
N SER A 39 14.12 24.49 -0.64
CA SER A 39 12.96 23.85 0.00
C SER A 39 12.30 22.77 -0.85
N ASP A 40 12.58 22.68 -2.15
CA ASP A 40 11.72 21.96 -3.11
C ASP A 40 12.14 20.50 -3.39
N TYR A 41 13.16 19.99 -2.69
CA TYR A 41 13.64 18.62 -2.90
C TYR A 41 12.70 17.53 -2.36
N ALA A 42 11.66 17.88 -1.61
CA ALA A 42 10.77 16.90 -0.98
C ALA A 42 9.52 16.55 -1.82
N THR A 43 9.17 17.36 -2.82
CA THR A 43 7.81 17.34 -3.40
C THR A 43 7.70 16.78 -4.82
N TRP A 44 8.80 16.46 -5.51
CA TRP A 44 8.76 16.26 -6.97
C TRP A 44 8.99 14.84 -7.49
N ASN A 45 9.07 13.81 -6.65
CA ASN A 45 9.36 12.47 -7.16
C ASN A 45 8.68 11.32 -6.39
N THR A 46 7.43 11.51 -6.01
CA THR A 46 6.57 10.39 -5.62
C THR A 46 6.16 9.66 -6.90
N HIS A 47 6.59 8.41 -7.06
CA HIS A 47 6.14 7.62 -8.22
C HIS A 47 4.68 7.18 -8.09
N PHE A 48 4.00 7.46 -6.97
CA PHE A 48 2.62 7.04 -6.71
C PHE A 48 1.64 8.20 -6.87
N CYS A 49 0.45 7.92 -7.40
CA CYS A 49 -0.69 8.85 -7.37
C CYS A 49 -2.03 8.14 -7.26
N ALA A 50 -3.00 8.84 -6.68
CA ALA A 50 -4.41 8.50 -6.68
C ALA A 50 -5.09 9.09 -7.93
N TYR A 51 -5.82 8.24 -8.66
CA TYR A 51 -6.53 8.56 -9.90
C TYR A 51 -8.00 8.21 -9.75
N SER A 52 -8.90 9.14 -10.08
CA SER A 52 -10.33 8.88 -10.17
C SER A 52 -10.67 8.39 -11.57
N LEU A 53 -11.31 7.21 -11.66
CA LEU A 53 -11.67 6.62 -12.93
C LEU A 53 -12.78 7.41 -13.64
N GLU A 54 -13.79 7.83 -12.89
CA GLU A 54 -14.99 8.50 -13.37
C GLU A 54 -14.69 9.94 -13.82
N ARG A 55 -13.85 10.64 -13.07
CA ARG A 55 -13.41 12.00 -13.41
C ARG A 55 -12.28 12.01 -14.43
N ALA A 56 -11.67 10.84 -14.65
CA ALA A 56 -10.51 10.64 -15.51
C ALA A 56 -9.30 11.54 -15.15
N GLU A 57 -9.13 11.86 -13.86
CA GLU A 57 -8.13 12.82 -13.39
C GLU A 57 -7.31 12.32 -12.19
N VAL A 58 -6.12 12.91 -11.99
CA VAL A 58 -5.30 12.68 -10.80
C VAL A 58 -5.86 13.50 -9.66
N ILE A 59 -6.29 12.83 -8.59
CA ILE A 59 -6.88 13.48 -7.41
C ILE A 59 -5.80 13.89 -6.41
N SER A 60 -4.75 13.07 -6.29
CA SER A 60 -3.60 13.40 -5.44
C SER A 60 -2.35 12.68 -5.95
N ASP A 61 -1.22 13.35 -5.91
CA ASP A 61 0.09 12.75 -6.15
C ASP A 61 1.12 13.10 -5.09
N THR A 62 0.69 13.73 -4.00
CA THR A 62 1.57 14.13 -2.90
C THR A 62 1.31 13.26 -1.68
N TYR A 63 2.38 13.03 -0.90
CA TYR A 63 2.29 12.38 0.42
C TYR A 63 1.59 11.01 0.46
N ILE A 64 1.66 10.22 -0.62
CA ILE A 64 1.13 8.85 -0.61
C ILE A 64 2.18 7.90 -0.06
N ILE A 65 3.36 7.89 -0.67
CA ILE A 65 4.54 7.13 -0.21
C ILE A 65 5.76 8.05 -0.37
N PRO A 66 6.57 8.27 0.68
CA PRO A 66 7.72 9.15 0.58
C PRO A 66 8.73 8.64 -0.45
N PRO A 67 9.40 9.54 -1.21
CA PRO A 67 10.38 9.14 -2.23
C PRO A 67 11.47 8.19 -1.71
N ALA A 68 11.89 8.37 -0.46
CA ALA A 68 12.90 7.53 0.20
C ALA A 68 12.51 6.04 0.31
N TYR A 69 11.21 5.71 0.30
CA TYR A 69 10.73 4.32 0.37
C TYR A 69 10.43 3.73 -1.01
N THR A 70 10.30 4.56 -2.04
CA THR A 70 9.74 4.12 -3.32
C THR A 70 10.55 3.00 -3.98
N SER A 71 11.89 3.09 -3.93
CA SER A 71 12.76 2.04 -4.47
C SER A 71 12.81 0.77 -3.62
N MET A 72 12.37 0.84 -2.36
CA MET A 72 12.36 -0.29 -1.44
C MET A 72 11.05 -1.07 -1.51
N ILE A 73 9.97 -0.47 -1.98
CA ILE A 73 8.65 -1.10 -1.97
C ILE A 73 8.50 -2.11 -3.11
N THR A 74 7.97 -3.28 -2.78
CA THR A 74 7.68 -4.37 -3.73
C THR A 74 6.20 -4.57 -3.95
N PHE A 75 5.37 -4.22 -2.96
CA PHE A 75 3.91 -4.36 -2.99
C PHE A 75 3.29 -3.29 -2.10
N VAL A 76 2.11 -2.80 -2.49
CA VAL A 76 1.30 -1.84 -1.73
C VAL A 76 -0.13 -2.33 -1.72
N HIS A 77 -0.80 -2.21 -0.59
CA HIS A 77 -2.23 -2.43 -0.48
C HIS A 77 -2.87 -1.28 0.30
N VAL A 78 -3.95 -0.74 -0.24
CA VAL A 78 -4.72 0.33 0.39
C VAL A 78 -5.88 -0.31 1.14
N TYR A 79 -5.93 -0.11 2.45
CA TYR A 79 -6.96 -0.75 3.28
C TYR A 79 -7.98 0.25 3.84
N SER A 80 -7.74 1.56 3.71
CA SER A 80 -8.72 2.59 4.05
C SER A 80 -8.44 3.89 3.31
N THR A 81 -9.50 4.54 2.84
CA THR A 81 -9.47 5.88 2.25
C THR A 81 -10.62 6.73 2.78
N GLU A 82 -10.35 8.02 2.97
CA GLU A 82 -11.34 8.98 3.46
C GLU A 82 -11.07 10.38 2.88
N ILE A 83 -12.11 11.22 2.80
CA ILE A 83 -11.94 12.65 2.52
C ILE A 83 -12.11 13.40 3.84
N VAL A 84 -11.07 14.14 4.23
CA VAL A 84 -11.12 15.02 5.40
C VAL A 84 -10.64 16.40 5.00
N ASN A 85 -11.47 17.42 5.20
CA ASN A 85 -11.19 18.81 4.80
C ASN A 85 -10.82 18.91 3.30
N ASP A 86 -11.62 18.27 2.44
CA ASP A 86 -11.42 18.22 0.98
C ASP A 86 -10.08 17.59 0.52
N GLN A 87 -9.38 16.88 1.41
CA GLN A 87 -8.16 16.15 1.11
C GLN A 87 -8.36 14.64 1.23
N LEU A 88 -7.91 13.92 0.20
CA LEU A 88 -7.83 12.46 0.22
C LEU A 88 -6.78 12.03 1.24
N ARG A 89 -7.21 11.30 2.26
CA ARG A 89 -6.33 10.58 3.19
C ARG A 89 -6.41 9.10 2.90
N MET A 90 -5.26 8.45 3.05
CA MET A 90 -5.14 7.03 2.79
C MET A 90 -4.32 6.35 3.88
N SER A 91 -4.79 5.18 4.30
CA SER A 91 -4.03 4.24 5.09
C SER A 91 -3.64 3.08 4.18
N LEU A 92 -2.34 2.83 4.10
CA LEU A 92 -1.78 1.81 3.23
C LEU A 92 -0.74 1.00 3.96
N ILE A 93 -0.60 -0.25 3.54
CA ILE A 93 0.49 -1.12 3.94
C ILE A 93 1.41 -1.34 2.74
N ALA A 94 2.70 -1.46 3.02
CA ALA A 94 3.70 -1.74 2.00
C ALA A 94 4.63 -2.87 2.43
N LEU A 95 4.95 -3.74 1.48
CA LEU A 95 6.04 -4.71 1.60
C LEU A 95 7.30 -4.13 1.00
N THR A 96 8.44 -4.44 1.61
CA THR A 96 9.74 -3.95 1.14
C THR A 96 10.70 -5.07 0.75
N ARG A 97 11.68 -4.73 -0.09
CA ARG A 97 12.85 -5.56 -0.45
C ARG A 97 13.71 -5.97 0.74
N LYS A 98 13.51 -5.34 1.92
CA LYS A 98 14.19 -5.68 3.17
C LYS A 98 13.36 -6.60 4.06
N ASN A 99 12.33 -7.23 3.51
CA ASN A 99 11.41 -8.13 4.21
C ASN A 99 10.70 -7.40 5.36
N GLN A 100 10.18 -6.20 5.12
CA GLN A 100 9.44 -5.43 6.12
C GLN A 100 8.02 -5.20 5.64
N LEU A 101 7.07 -5.24 6.59
CA LEU A 101 5.72 -4.68 6.44
C LEU A 101 5.73 -3.30 7.11
N ILE A 102 5.31 -2.26 6.39
CA ILE A 102 5.25 -0.89 6.90
C ILE A 102 3.82 -0.38 6.72
N SER A 103 3.22 0.18 7.78
CA SER A 103 2.00 0.99 7.66
C SER A 103 2.37 2.44 7.39
N PHE A 104 1.63 3.06 6.47
CA PHE A 104 1.66 4.48 6.22
C PHE A 104 0.27 5.06 6.43
N LEU A 105 0.22 6.15 7.19
CA LEU A 105 -0.95 7.01 7.31
C LEU A 105 -0.64 8.32 6.61
N ASN A 106 -1.32 8.59 5.49
CA ASN A 106 -1.15 9.80 4.69
C ASN A 106 0.35 10.09 4.41
N GLY A 107 1.07 9.06 3.96
CA GLY A 107 2.50 9.13 3.63
C GLY A 107 3.46 9.11 4.81
N THR A 108 2.95 9.18 6.05
CA THR A 108 3.79 9.07 7.24
C THR A 108 3.90 7.60 7.67
N PRO A 109 5.11 7.01 7.74
CA PRO A 109 5.26 5.66 8.27
C PRO A 109 4.90 5.65 9.77
N THR A 110 3.96 4.80 10.15
CA THR A 110 3.43 4.72 11.53
C THR A 110 3.96 3.50 12.28
N SER A 111 4.11 2.37 11.59
CA SER A 111 4.50 1.10 12.19
C SER A 111 5.35 0.26 11.23
N VAL A 112 6.25 -0.56 11.77
CA VAL A 112 7.10 -1.47 11.01
C VAL A 112 7.17 -2.84 11.68
N CYS A 113 7.03 -3.89 10.89
CA CYS A 113 7.23 -5.27 11.31
C CYS A 113 8.32 -5.90 10.43
N GLN A 114 9.35 -6.48 11.05
CA GLN A 114 10.33 -7.29 10.34
C GLN A 114 9.74 -8.67 10.09
N LEU A 115 9.61 -9.05 8.82
CA LEU A 115 9.02 -10.31 8.42
C LEU A 115 10.01 -11.47 8.58
N PRO A 116 9.51 -12.67 8.91
CA PRO A 116 10.34 -13.82 9.26
C PRO A 116 10.96 -14.53 8.06
N PHE A 117 10.41 -14.32 6.85
CA PHE A 117 10.86 -14.95 5.61
C PHE A 117 11.30 -13.92 4.56
N GLY A 118 11.94 -14.40 3.49
CA GLY A 118 12.46 -13.56 2.41
C GLY A 118 11.47 -13.37 1.26
N ASP A 119 11.55 -12.22 0.58
CA ASP A 119 10.78 -11.91 -0.64
C ASP A 119 9.25 -11.98 -0.44
N PRO A 120 8.70 -11.13 0.45
CA PRO A 120 7.26 -11.01 0.62
C PRO A 120 6.63 -10.43 -0.67
N CYS A 121 5.53 -11.02 -1.12
CA CYS A 121 4.97 -10.72 -2.44
C CYS A 121 3.49 -10.34 -2.46
N ALA A 122 2.73 -10.63 -1.41
CA ALA A 122 1.32 -10.25 -1.31
C ALA A 122 0.92 -10.05 0.15
N VAL A 123 -0.08 -9.21 0.38
CA VAL A 123 -0.73 -9.05 1.68
C VAL A 123 -2.24 -9.07 1.51
N GLN A 124 -2.92 -9.71 2.46
CA GLN A 124 -4.37 -9.71 2.58
C GLN A 124 -4.75 -9.29 4.01
N LEU A 125 -5.80 -8.49 4.15
CA LEU A 125 -6.38 -8.15 5.44
C LEU A 125 -7.48 -9.15 5.78
N VAL A 126 -7.48 -9.67 7.01
CA VAL A 126 -8.45 -10.65 7.51
C VAL A 126 -9.01 -10.15 8.83
N ASP A 127 -10.32 -10.25 9.00
CA ASP A 127 -10.97 -10.08 10.29
C ASP A 127 -11.06 -11.44 10.99
N SER A 128 -10.36 -11.58 12.12
CA SER A 128 -10.45 -12.78 12.97
C SER A 128 -11.56 -12.67 14.04
N GLY A 129 -12.50 -11.73 13.87
CA GLY A 129 -13.62 -11.51 14.78
C GLY A 129 -13.19 -10.80 16.06
N GLU A 130 -13.43 -11.41 17.22
CA GLU A 130 -13.14 -10.79 18.53
C GLU A 130 -11.66 -10.43 18.72
N GLU A 131 -10.75 -11.17 18.06
CA GLU A 131 -9.31 -10.94 18.14
C GLU A 131 -8.83 -9.77 17.24
N GLY A 132 -9.69 -9.28 16.34
CA GLY A 132 -9.45 -8.12 15.49
C GLY A 132 -8.81 -8.45 14.12
N LEU A 133 -8.14 -7.45 13.54
CA LEU A 133 -7.63 -7.55 12.18
C LEU A 133 -6.20 -8.12 12.11
N LEU A 134 -5.95 -8.94 11.10
CA LEU A 134 -4.67 -9.55 10.77
C LEU A 134 -4.26 -9.23 9.34
N PHE A 135 -2.99 -8.91 9.14
CA PHE A 135 -2.35 -8.96 7.83
C PHE A 135 -1.78 -10.35 7.59
N ILE A 136 -2.22 -11.03 6.54
CA ILE A 136 -1.64 -12.27 6.07
C ILE A 136 -0.69 -11.97 4.93
N ILE A 137 0.60 -12.25 5.14
CA ILE A 137 1.67 -11.99 4.19
C ILE A 137 2.09 -13.30 3.55
N SER A 138 2.07 -13.34 2.23
CA SER A 138 2.58 -14.47 1.44
C SER A 138 3.98 -14.17 0.92
N PHE A 139 4.82 -15.20 0.85
CA PHE A 139 6.20 -15.12 0.37
C PHE A 139 6.37 -16.02 -0.85
N ARG A 140 7.29 -15.66 -1.75
CA ARG A 140 7.55 -16.48 -2.95
C ARG A 140 8.06 -17.88 -2.64
N SER A 141 8.63 -18.09 -1.45
CA SER A 141 9.08 -19.39 -0.96
C SER A 141 7.94 -20.37 -0.62
N SER A 142 6.68 -20.00 -0.86
CA SER A 142 5.50 -20.77 -0.41
C SER A 142 5.39 -20.84 1.12
N ASP A 143 5.89 -19.80 1.78
CA ASP A 143 5.70 -19.57 3.22
C ASP A 143 4.68 -18.44 3.43
N ALA A 144 4.14 -18.33 4.63
CA ALA A 144 3.26 -17.23 5.04
C ALA A 144 3.42 -16.86 6.50
N CYS A 145 3.05 -15.63 6.86
CA CYS A 145 2.91 -15.24 8.26
C CYS A 145 1.72 -14.32 8.47
N ALA A 146 1.20 -14.32 9.68
CA ALA A 146 0.16 -13.39 10.12
C ALA A 146 0.78 -12.31 11.03
N VAL A 147 0.37 -11.07 10.85
CA VAL A 147 0.78 -9.92 11.67
C VAL A 147 -0.47 -9.24 12.21
N TRP A 148 -0.52 -9.00 13.51
CA TRP A 148 -1.59 -8.22 14.13
C TRP A 148 -1.60 -6.78 13.63
N GLU A 149 -2.74 -6.29 13.15
CA GLU A 149 -2.87 -4.93 12.62
C GLU A 149 -2.55 -3.87 13.69
N LYS A 150 -3.05 -4.06 14.91
CA LYS A 150 -2.88 -3.08 16.00
C LYS A 150 -1.46 -3.01 16.55
N SER A 151 -0.79 -4.15 16.68
CA SER A 151 0.52 -4.23 17.39
C SER A 151 1.72 -4.36 16.44
N PHE A 152 1.48 -4.65 15.16
CA PHE A 152 2.52 -4.96 14.18
C PHE A 152 3.47 -6.10 14.62
N GLN A 153 2.97 -7.01 15.48
CA GLN A 153 3.71 -8.20 15.91
C GLN A 153 3.28 -9.42 15.10
N ILE A 154 4.24 -10.33 14.88
CA ILE A 154 3.95 -11.62 14.24
C ILE A 154 3.04 -12.44 15.15
N ALA A 155 1.87 -12.81 14.63
CA ALA A 155 0.90 -13.67 15.29
C ALA A 155 1.22 -15.16 15.05
N ALA A 156 1.53 -15.51 13.81
CA ALA A 156 1.77 -16.89 13.39
C ALA A 156 2.66 -16.98 12.14
N LYS A 157 3.23 -18.16 11.91
CA LYS A 157 4.11 -18.45 10.78
C LYS A 157 3.79 -19.84 10.23
N TRP A 158 3.81 -19.98 8.92
CA TRP A 158 3.59 -21.24 8.21
C TRP A 158 4.63 -21.39 7.12
N GLU A 159 5.19 -22.58 6.99
CA GLU A 159 6.21 -22.91 6.00
C GLU A 159 5.71 -23.96 5.03
N LYS A 160 6.15 -23.89 3.77
CA LYS A 160 5.88 -24.91 2.72
C LYS A 160 4.38 -25.19 2.54
N ILE A 161 3.56 -24.15 2.57
CA ILE A 161 2.12 -24.27 2.34
C ILE A 161 1.80 -24.23 0.85
N SER A 162 0.77 -24.96 0.43
CA SER A 162 0.30 -24.93 -0.96
C SER A 162 -0.59 -23.73 -1.26
N SER A 163 -1.34 -23.27 -0.26
CA SER A 163 -2.37 -22.25 -0.41
C SER A 163 -2.70 -21.62 0.93
N VAL A 164 -2.96 -20.32 0.91
CA VAL A 164 -3.60 -19.58 2.00
C VAL A 164 -5.06 -19.38 1.61
N LEU A 165 -5.96 -19.80 2.50
CA LEU A 165 -7.40 -19.72 2.34
C LEU A 165 -7.93 -18.86 3.48
N ILE A 166 -8.58 -17.74 3.15
CA ILE A 166 -9.16 -16.79 4.11
C ILE A 166 -10.64 -16.65 3.76
N ASP A 167 -11.46 -16.37 4.77
CA ASP A 167 -12.94 -16.36 4.78
C ASP A 167 -13.57 -17.62 5.42
N ASP A 168 -14.90 -17.62 5.56
CA ASP A 168 -15.66 -18.72 6.14
C ASP A 168 -15.91 -19.84 5.11
N PHE A 169 -15.05 -20.85 5.17
CA PHE A 169 -15.21 -22.07 4.38
C PHE A 169 -16.39 -22.94 4.80
N PHE A 170 -16.98 -22.71 5.97
CA PHE A 170 -18.13 -23.44 6.47
C PHE A 170 -19.47 -22.80 6.08
N GLY A 171 -19.47 -21.58 5.51
CA GLY A 171 -20.68 -20.91 5.04
C GLY A 171 -21.69 -20.58 6.16
N THR A 172 -21.19 -20.39 7.36
CA THR A 172 -21.92 -20.06 8.59
C THR A 172 -21.85 -18.58 8.98
N GLY A 173 -21.02 -17.79 8.29
CA GLY A 173 -20.80 -16.37 8.50
C GLY A 173 -21.98 -15.53 8.03
N THR A 174 -22.17 -14.39 8.70
CA THR A 174 -23.13 -13.36 8.30
C THR A 174 -22.35 -12.24 7.63
N GLU A 175 -22.30 -12.22 6.29
CA GLU A 175 -21.81 -11.07 5.52
C GLU A 175 -22.53 -9.76 5.91
#